data_AF-A0A229TMI6-F1
#
_entry.id   AF-A0A229TMI6-F1
#
_cell.length_a   1.000
_cell.length_b   1.000
_cell.length_c   1.000
_cell.angle_alpha   90.00
_cell.angle_beta   90.00
_cell.angle_gamma   90.00
#
_symmetry.space_group_name_H-M   'P 1'
#
loop_
_entity.id
_entity.type
_entity.pdbx_description
1 polymer ?
#
loop_
_entity_poly.entity_id
_entity_poly.type
_entity_poly.pdbx_seq_one_letter_code
_entity_poly.pdbx_strand_id
1 'polypeptide(L)'
;MAGGVGVLATALATSVLLAPAAGATTTTADGVNSAYAIAAKGLLGIDPSPYVTDEKGFEQKSLATLNVPGLAQVKLLNASAGAGQARASVADVNVGLGVGKPLLTATAIEAECEAGKGNSSLAKAKLGDVTLDVNAPTNTTVAVPGLLSVVLNKQTKKDDGSITVTAISIKIDNLQTLDIASVTCAPGDDDNGGETPTTAPTKTSTSKPGTSTPTSTKTSSGGGAGSGAGDKPDANGKAPRPTPVKAHLDVTG
;
A
#
# COMPACT_ATOMS: atom_id res chain seq x y z
N MET A 1 -57.89 57.65 -18.47
CA MET A 1 -58.54 56.33 -18.45
C MET A 1 -57.45 55.27 -18.51
N ALA A 2 -57.32 54.47 -17.44
CA ALA A 2 -56.54 53.23 -17.25
C ALA A 2 -55.06 53.23 -17.71
N GLY A 3 -54.03 53.06 -16.86
CA GLY A 3 -53.93 52.34 -15.59
C GLY A 3 -53.14 51.03 -15.80
N GLY A 4 -52.00 50.87 -15.12
CA GLY A 4 -51.31 49.57 -15.08
C GLY A 4 -49.79 49.62 -14.87
N VAL A 5 -49.36 49.80 -13.62
CA VAL A 5 -48.02 49.49 -13.13
C VAL A 5 -47.91 47.96 -12.98
N GLY A 6 -46.81 47.36 -13.41
CA GLY A 6 -46.57 45.91 -13.26
C GLY A 6 -45.08 45.56 -13.24
N VAL A 7 -44.51 45.60 -12.03
CA VAL A 7 -43.16 45.14 -11.69
C VAL A 7 -43.15 43.62 -11.58
N LEU A 8 -42.27 42.91 -12.29
CA LEU A 8 -41.81 41.57 -11.91
C LEU A 8 -40.36 41.37 -12.40
N ALA A 9 -39.41 41.71 -11.53
CA ALA A 9 -38.02 41.28 -11.65
C ALA A 9 -37.89 39.90 -10.97
N THR A 10 -37.75 38.84 -11.77
CA THR A 10 -37.42 37.49 -11.28
C THR A 10 -35.90 37.32 -11.28
N ALA A 11 -35.27 37.70 -10.17
CA ALA A 11 -33.88 37.33 -9.89
C ALA A 11 -33.82 35.85 -9.50
N LEU A 12 -33.40 34.98 -10.42
CA LEU A 12 -33.04 33.59 -10.13
C LEU A 12 -31.69 33.58 -9.41
N ALA A 13 -31.72 33.56 -8.08
CA ALA A 13 -30.55 33.26 -7.27
C ALA A 13 -30.27 31.75 -7.34
N THR A 14 -29.42 31.32 -8.27
CA THR A 14 -28.84 29.98 -8.27
C THR A 14 -27.72 29.93 -7.24
N SER A 15 -28.05 29.51 -6.03
CA SER A 15 -27.09 29.10 -5.02
C SER A 15 -26.35 27.84 -5.48
N VAL A 16 -25.18 28.03 -6.10
CA VAL A 16 -24.25 26.93 -6.37
C VAL A 16 -23.64 26.51 -5.03
N LEU A 17 -24.23 25.49 -4.41
CA LEU A 17 -23.58 24.73 -3.34
C LEU A 17 -22.41 23.96 -3.96
N LEU A 18 -21.19 24.49 -3.82
CA LEU A 18 -19.98 23.69 -4.00
C LEU A 18 -19.87 22.73 -2.82
N ALA A 19 -20.46 21.54 -2.94
CA ALA A 19 -20.12 20.42 -2.09
C ALA A 19 -18.68 19.97 -2.43
N PRO A 20 -17.83 19.64 -1.44
CA PRO A 20 -16.56 19.02 -1.72
C PRO A 20 -16.83 17.61 -2.27
N ALA A 21 -16.75 17.45 -3.59
CA ALA A 21 -16.70 16.14 -4.24
C ALA A 21 -15.30 15.53 -4.01
N ALA A 22 -15.02 15.12 -2.77
CA ALA A 22 -13.96 14.16 -2.48
C ALA A 22 -14.58 12.76 -2.64
N GLY A 23 -14.70 12.33 -3.90
CA GLY A 23 -15.28 11.05 -4.26
C GLY A 23 -14.81 10.70 -5.66
N ALA A 24 -13.53 10.40 -5.81
CA ALA A 24 -13.04 9.68 -6.96
C ALA A 24 -13.55 8.23 -6.88
N THR A 25 -14.84 8.03 -7.12
CA THR A 25 -15.38 6.73 -7.55
C THR A 25 -15.08 6.62 -9.04
N THR A 26 -13.84 6.28 -9.36
CA THR A 26 -13.53 5.67 -10.66
C THR A 26 -13.99 4.22 -10.56
N THR A 27 -15.29 3.99 -10.76
CA THR A 27 -15.76 2.70 -11.25
C THR A 27 -15.33 2.64 -12.71
N THR A 28 -14.06 2.30 -12.96
CA THR A 28 -13.63 1.84 -14.27
C THR A 28 -14.47 0.60 -14.59
N ALA A 29 -15.10 0.61 -15.75
CA ALA A 29 -16.16 -0.32 -16.12
C ALA A 29 -15.69 -1.78 -16.31
N ASP A 30 -14.42 -2.11 -16.05
CA ASP A 30 -13.82 -3.39 -16.49
C ASP A 30 -13.04 -4.15 -15.40
N GLY A 31 -13.35 -3.94 -14.12
CA GLY A 31 -12.97 -4.95 -13.12
C GLY A 31 -13.12 -4.52 -11.67
N VAL A 32 -13.55 -5.47 -10.84
CA VAL A 32 -13.65 -5.33 -9.38
C VAL A 32 -12.33 -5.78 -8.76
N ASN A 33 -11.74 -4.93 -7.94
CA ASN A 33 -10.60 -5.26 -7.10
C ASN A 33 -11.08 -6.00 -5.86
N SER A 34 -10.36 -7.06 -5.47
CA SER A 34 -10.70 -7.85 -4.29
C SER A 34 -9.46 -8.28 -3.52
N ALA A 35 -9.61 -8.44 -2.21
CA ALA A 35 -8.53 -8.88 -1.34
C ALA A 35 -9.06 -9.83 -0.25
N TYR A 36 -8.27 -10.84 0.08
CA TYR A 36 -8.47 -11.65 1.26
C TYR A 36 -7.16 -12.03 1.94
N ALA A 37 -7.21 -12.19 3.26
CA ALA A 37 -6.03 -12.47 4.03
C ALA A 37 -5.71 -13.96 4.15
N ILE A 38 -6.72 -14.83 4.22
CA ILE A 38 -6.53 -16.29 4.20
C ILE A 38 -7.72 -16.99 3.56
N ALA A 39 -7.46 -18.05 2.79
CA ALA A 39 -8.46 -18.96 2.26
C ALA A 39 -7.87 -20.36 2.11
N ALA A 40 -8.67 -21.40 2.27
CA ALA A 40 -8.24 -22.77 2.05
C ALA A 40 -9.30 -23.59 1.33
N LYS A 41 -8.85 -24.51 0.48
CA LYS A 41 -9.69 -25.46 -0.25
C LYS A 41 -9.16 -26.87 -0.05
N GLY A 42 -10.05 -27.86 0.04
CA GLY A 42 -9.71 -29.26 0.26
C GLY A 42 -10.45 -29.84 1.46
N LEU A 43 -9.79 -30.73 2.21
CA LEU A 43 -10.40 -31.40 3.37
C LEU A 43 -10.90 -30.43 4.45
N LEU A 44 -10.15 -29.37 4.71
CA LEU A 44 -10.56 -28.28 5.60
C LEU A 44 -10.68 -27.02 4.74
N GLY A 45 -11.91 -26.70 4.35
CA GLY A 45 -12.25 -25.45 3.67
C GLY A 45 -12.22 -24.28 4.65
N ILE A 46 -11.59 -23.19 4.24
CA ILE A 46 -11.67 -21.90 4.93
C ILE A 46 -12.15 -20.89 3.91
N ASP A 47 -13.32 -20.31 4.16
CA ASP A 47 -13.82 -19.22 3.34
C ASP A 47 -12.88 -18.01 3.42
N PRO A 48 -12.71 -17.25 2.31
CA PRO A 48 -11.87 -16.06 2.28
C PRO A 48 -12.17 -15.10 3.44
N SER A 49 -11.17 -14.85 4.28
CA SER A 49 -11.38 -14.18 5.56
C SER A 49 -10.19 -13.28 5.95
N PRO A 50 -10.41 -12.01 6.34
CA PRO A 50 -11.53 -11.18 5.87
C PRO A 50 -11.50 -11.06 4.34
N TYR A 51 -12.66 -10.86 3.71
CA TYR A 51 -12.81 -10.60 2.28
C TYR A 51 -13.45 -9.23 2.03
N VAL A 52 -12.89 -8.51 1.06
CA VAL A 52 -13.36 -7.18 0.65
C VAL A 52 -13.34 -7.07 -0.87
N THR A 53 -14.24 -6.24 -1.39
CA THR A 53 -14.33 -5.86 -2.80
C THR A 53 -14.53 -4.35 -2.88
N ASP A 54 -14.16 -3.75 -4.00
CA ASP A 54 -14.36 -2.31 -4.23
C ASP A 54 -15.63 -1.99 -5.05
N GLU A 55 -16.58 -2.94 -5.14
CA GLU A 55 -17.83 -2.79 -5.90
C GLU A 55 -18.64 -1.55 -5.48
N LYS A 56 -18.53 -1.15 -4.21
CA LYS A 56 -19.23 -0.01 -3.62
C LYS A 56 -18.27 1.14 -3.27
N GLY A 57 -17.06 1.12 -3.82
CA GLY A 57 -15.95 1.99 -3.44
C GLY A 57 -15.01 1.31 -2.45
N PHE A 58 -14.10 2.09 -1.86
CA PHE A 58 -13.06 1.55 -0.97
C PHE A 58 -13.66 0.77 0.20
N GLU A 59 -13.23 -0.49 0.36
CA GLU A 59 -13.54 -1.31 1.52
C GLU A 59 -12.26 -1.79 2.20
N GLN A 60 -12.29 -1.80 3.54
CA GLN A 60 -11.25 -2.38 4.37
C GLN A 60 -11.87 -3.17 5.51
N LYS A 61 -11.35 -4.37 5.74
CA LYS A 61 -11.73 -5.22 6.87
C LYS A 61 -10.50 -5.80 7.52
N SER A 62 -10.55 -5.91 8.84
CA SER A 62 -9.48 -6.50 9.63
C SER A 62 -10.05 -7.51 10.63
N LEU A 63 -9.30 -8.56 10.91
CA LEU A 63 -9.61 -9.57 11.93
C LEU A 63 -8.41 -9.72 12.85
N ALA A 64 -8.65 -9.66 14.17
CA ALA A 64 -7.58 -9.71 15.14
C ALA A 64 -6.89 -11.08 15.18
N THR A 65 -7.64 -12.17 15.05
CA THR A 65 -7.12 -13.54 15.08
C THR A 65 -8.08 -14.46 14.37
N LEU A 66 -7.54 -15.39 13.59
CA LEU A 66 -8.25 -16.54 13.06
C LEU A 66 -7.49 -17.80 13.48
N ASN A 67 -8.17 -18.71 14.16
CA ASN A 67 -7.63 -19.99 14.58
C ASN A 67 -8.43 -21.11 13.94
N VAL A 68 -7.75 -21.93 13.14
CA VAL A 68 -8.31 -23.11 12.48
C VAL A 68 -7.65 -24.34 13.11
N PRO A 69 -8.35 -25.04 14.02
CA PRO A 69 -7.79 -26.15 14.76
C PRO A 69 -7.15 -27.20 13.83
N GLY A 70 -5.88 -27.53 14.11
CA GLY A 70 -5.13 -28.54 13.36
C GLY A 70 -4.58 -28.09 12.01
N LEU A 71 -4.73 -26.83 11.61
CA LEU A 71 -4.25 -26.32 10.33
C LEU A 71 -3.47 -25.02 10.43
N ALA A 72 -4.06 -23.96 10.99
CA ALA A 72 -3.45 -22.63 10.94
C ALA A 72 -3.93 -21.72 12.08
N GLN A 73 -3.01 -20.95 12.63
CA GLN A 73 -3.27 -19.83 13.51
C GLN A 73 -2.63 -18.59 12.92
N VAL A 74 -3.43 -17.55 12.71
CA VAL A 74 -3.00 -16.29 12.11
C VAL A 74 -3.56 -15.12 12.91
N LYS A 75 -2.82 -14.01 12.98
CA LYS A 75 -3.23 -12.81 13.71
C LYS A 75 -3.19 -11.58 12.82
N LEU A 76 -3.88 -10.52 13.27
CA LEU A 76 -3.89 -9.21 12.63
C LEU A 76 -4.02 -9.30 11.10
N LEU A 77 -5.07 -9.98 10.66
CA LEU A 77 -5.41 -10.09 9.26
C LEU A 77 -6.03 -8.78 8.82
N ASN A 78 -5.61 -8.25 7.69
CA ASN A 78 -6.19 -7.05 7.11
C ASN A 78 -6.27 -7.23 5.60
N ALA A 79 -7.40 -6.84 5.03
CA ALA A 79 -7.65 -6.83 3.60
C ALA A 79 -8.31 -5.50 3.23
N SER A 80 -7.84 -4.87 2.16
CA SER A 80 -8.41 -3.65 1.62
C SER A 80 -8.44 -3.72 0.09
N ALA A 81 -9.53 -3.21 -0.50
CA ALA A 81 -9.71 -3.06 -1.93
C ALA A 81 -10.22 -1.64 -2.23
N GLY A 82 -9.68 -1.02 -3.26
CA GLY A 82 -10.09 0.31 -3.72
C GLY A 82 -9.73 0.50 -5.19
N ALA A 83 -9.98 1.71 -5.69
CA ALA A 83 -9.81 2.06 -7.10
C ALA A 83 -8.39 1.76 -7.62
N GLY A 84 -8.25 0.65 -8.35
CA GLY A 84 -6.99 0.23 -8.98
C GLY A 84 -5.96 -0.38 -8.03
N GLN A 85 -6.31 -0.62 -6.77
CA GLN A 85 -5.39 -1.11 -5.75
C GLN A 85 -6.04 -2.10 -4.78
N ALA A 86 -5.32 -3.16 -4.46
CA ALA A 86 -5.72 -4.17 -3.49
C ALA A 86 -4.53 -4.57 -2.61
N ARG A 87 -4.77 -4.71 -1.31
CA ARG A 87 -3.76 -5.04 -0.31
C ARG A 87 -4.29 -6.07 0.66
N ALA A 88 -3.47 -7.07 0.96
CA ALA A 88 -3.73 -8.05 2.00
C ALA A 88 -2.47 -8.19 2.87
N SER A 89 -2.64 -8.12 4.19
CA SER A 89 -1.54 -8.25 5.14
C SER A 89 -1.95 -9.14 6.31
N VAL A 90 -1.02 -9.98 6.77
CA VAL A 90 -1.22 -10.88 7.91
C VAL A 90 0.00 -10.82 8.80
N ALA A 91 -0.20 -10.76 10.11
CA ALA A 91 0.89 -10.89 11.08
C ALA A 91 0.82 -12.22 11.82
N ASP A 92 1.97 -12.67 12.34
CA ASP A 92 2.09 -13.88 13.16
C ASP A 92 1.33 -15.08 12.59
N VAL A 93 1.80 -15.56 11.44
CA VAL A 93 1.28 -16.75 10.78
C VAL A 93 1.98 -17.99 11.30
N ASN A 94 1.19 -18.98 11.69
CA ASN A 94 1.63 -20.31 12.07
C ASN A 94 0.73 -21.33 11.37
N VAL A 95 1.25 -22.04 10.38
CA VAL A 95 0.54 -23.15 9.72
C VAL A 95 1.21 -24.44 10.14
N GLY A 96 0.42 -25.39 10.62
CA GLY A 96 0.90 -26.69 11.07
C GLY A 96 -0.17 -27.76 10.89
N LEU A 97 0.23 -28.94 10.44
CA LEU A 97 -0.66 -30.07 10.15
C LEU A 97 -0.94 -30.94 11.40
N GLY A 98 -1.15 -30.33 12.58
CA GLY A 98 -1.48 -31.04 13.82
C GLY A 98 -0.51 -30.82 15.00
N VAL A 99 -0.35 -31.86 15.84
CA VAL A 99 0.41 -31.83 17.10
C VAL A 99 1.93 -31.85 16.87
N GLY A 100 2.49 -30.71 16.49
CA GLY A 100 3.92 -30.59 16.23
C GLY A 100 4.38 -29.16 16.06
N LYS A 101 5.62 -29.01 15.61
CA LYS A 101 6.15 -27.70 15.23
C LYS A 101 5.37 -27.15 14.03
N PRO A 102 5.09 -25.84 13.99
CA PRO A 102 4.49 -25.23 12.81
C PRO A 102 5.40 -25.46 11.62
N LEU A 103 4.81 -25.91 10.52
CA LEU A 103 5.52 -26.18 9.28
C LEU A 103 5.83 -24.87 8.56
N LEU A 104 4.94 -23.88 8.58
CA LEU A 104 5.21 -22.54 8.10
C LEU A 104 5.04 -21.55 9.24
N THR A 105 6.02 -20.68 9.43
CA THR A 105 5.93 -19.52 10.34
C THR A 105 6.30 -18.25 9.61
N ALA A 106 5.63 -17.14 9.89
CA ALA A 106 6.02 -15.83 9.38
C ALA A 106 5.54 -14.73 10.33
N THR A 107 6.32 -13.68 10.52
CA THR A 107 5.93 -12.56 11.39
C THR A 107 5.03 -11.57 10.67
N ALA A 108 5.30 -11.33 9.39
CA ALA A 108 4.42 -10.52 8.54
C ALA A 108 4.45 -11.07 7.11
N ILE A 109 3.30 -11.06 6.47
CA ILE A 109 3.12 -11.40 5.07
C ILE A 109 2.28 -10.30 4.47
N GLU A 110 2.70 -9.81 3.32
CA GLU A 110 2.01 -8.75 2.62
C GLU A 110 1.93 -9.06 1.14
N ALA A 111 0.76 -8.87 0.56
CA ALA A 111 0.53 -8.87 -0.87
C ALA A 111 -0.10 -7.53 -1.25
N GLU A 112 0.47 -6.92 -2.28
CA GLU A 112 0.01 -5.65 -2.83
C GLU A 112 -0.19 -5.83 -4.32
N CYS A 113 -1.20 -5.17 -4.83
CA CYS A 113 -1.45 -5.10 -6.25
C CYS A 113 -1.95 -3.69 -6.56
N GLU A 114 -1.27 -3.02 -7.48
CA GLU A 114 -1.53 -1.63 -7.85
C GLU A 114 -1.38 -1.51 -9.37
N ALA A 115 -2.43 -1.01 -10.04
CA ALA A 115 -2.44 -0.79 -11.49
C ALA A 115 -1.93 -2.00 -12.30
N GLY A 116 -2.38 -3.22 -11.96
CA GLY A 116 -1.94 -4.45 -12.63
C GLY A 116 -0.53 -4.92 -12.30
N LYS A 117 0.16 -4.34 -11.30
CA LYS A 117 1.46 -4.81 -10.83
C LYS A 117 1.33 -5.44 -9.46
N GLY A 118 1.75 -6.70 -9.37
CA GLY A 118 1.75 -7.47 -8.15
C GLY A 118 3.09 -7.43 -7.42
N ASN A 119 3.04 -7.24 -6.11
CA ASN A 119 4.20 -7.33 -5.22
C ASN A 119 3.85 -8.16 -3.98
N SER A 120 4.85 -8.82 -3.40
CA SER A 120 4.68 -9.52 -2.13
C SER A 120 5.92 -9.39 -1.27
N SER A 121 5.73 -9.16 0.02
CA SER A 121 6.80 -9.06 1.00
C SER A 121 6.57 -10.04 2.15
N LEU A 122 7.64 -10.70 2.59
CA LEU A 122 7.61 -11.66 3.68
C LEU A 122 8.60 -11.26 4.77
N ALA A 123 8.19 -11.27 6.04
CA ALA A 123 9.08 -10.98 7.16
C ALA A 123 9.29 -12.22 8.02
N LYS A 124 10.57 -12.62 8.17
CA LYS A 124 11.00 -13.76 9.00
C LYS A 124 10.22 -15.04 8.70
N ALA A 125 9.92 -15.27 7.42
CA ALA A 125 9.17 -16.45 7.01
C ALA A 125 10.07 -17.69 6.97
N LYS A 126 9.57 -18.82 7.48
CA LYS A 126 10.28 -20.11 7.54
C LYS A 126 9.34 -21.25 7.20
N LEU A 127 9.84 -22.19 6.42
CA LEU A 127 9.19 -23.46 6.10
C LEU A 127 10.01 -24.61 6.70
N GLY A 128 9.57 -25.13 7.83
CA GLY A 128 10.35 -26.03 8.67
C GLY A 128 11.65 -25.34 9.11
N ASP A 129 12.78 -25.90 8.71
CA ASP A 129 14.10 -25.35 8.99
C ASP A 129 14.63 -24.41 7.88
N VAL A 130 13.89 -24.26 6.77
CA VAL A 130 14.28 -23.42 5.63
C VAL A 130 13.76 -22.00 5.82
N THR A 131 14.66 -21.01 5.80
CA THR A 131 14.27 -19.58 5.75
C THR A 131 13.83 -19.20 4.35
N LEU A 132 12.72 -18.48 4.24
CA LEU A 132 12.21 -17.94 2.98
C LEU A 132 12.74 -16.52 2.79
N ASP A 133 12.99 -16.14 1.54
CA ASP A 133 13.44 -14.79 1.19
C ASP A 133 12.33 -13.75 1.45
N VAL A 134 12.72 -12.55 1.87
CA VAL A 134 11.83 -11.43 2.15
C VAL A 134 11.15 -10.93 0.88
N ASN A 135 11.89 -10.93 -0.23
CA ASN A 135 11.41 -10.49 -1.53
C ASN A 135 11.64 -11.56 -2.58
N ALA A 136 10.90 -12.67 -2.46
CA ALA A 136 11.00 -13.77 -3.41
C ALA A 136 10.55 -13.32 -4.82
N PRO A 137 11.28 -13.71 -5.89
CA PRO A 137 10.83 -13.52 -7.26
C PRO A 137 9.44 -14.13 -7.50
N THR A 138 8.75 -13.63 -8.53
CA THR A 138 7.43 -14.14 -8.92
C THR A 138 7.47 -15.66 -9.17
N ASN A 139 6.49 -16.38 -8.63
CA ASN A 139 6.32 -17.84 -8.77
C ASN A 139 7.50 -18.67 -8.23
N THR A 140 8.17 -18.20 -7.18
CA THR A 140 9.26 -18.95 -6.53
C THR A 140 8.70 -20.17 -5.82
N THR A 141 9.14 -21.37 -6.21
CA THR A 141 8.66 -22.62 -5.60
C THR A 141 9.69 -23.17 -4.61
N VAL A 142 9.23 -23.47 -3.39
CA VAL A 142 9.98 -24.13 -2.33
C VAL A 142 9.25 -25.42 -1.97
N ALA A 143 9.84 -26.56 -2.30
CA ALA A 143 9.27 -27.86 -2.00
C ALA A 143 9.92 -28.47 -0.74
N VAL A 144 9.09 -29.08 0.10
CA VAL A 144 9.54 -29.94 1.19
C VAL A 144 9.24 -31.38 0.78
N PRO A 145 10.24 -32.18 0.42
CA PRO A 145 10.04 -33.53 -0.10
C PRO A 145 9.14 -34.38 0.81
N GLY A 146 8.07 -34.96 0.24
CA GLY A 146 7.15 -35.87 0.92
C GLY A 146 6.17 -35.20 1.89
N LEU A 147 6.05 -33.87 1.89
CA LEU A 147 5.11 -33.15 2.76
C LEU A 147 4.25 -32.14 2.01
N LEU A 148 4.87 -31.16 1.33
CA LEU A 148 4.13 -30.11 0.61
C LEU A 148 5.00 -29.32 -0.36
N SER A 149 4.35 -28.50 -1.18
CA SER A 149 4.98 -27.49 -2.03
C SER A 149 4.44 -26.11 -1.70
N VAL A 150 5.32 -25.13 -1.52
CA VAL A 150 4.97 -23.73 -1.31
C VAL A 150 5.40 -22.92 -2.52
N VAL A 151 4.50 -22.10 -3.03
CA VAL A 151 4.80 -21.10 -4.07
C VAL A 151 4.69 -19.72 -3.42
N LEU A 152 5.79 -19.00 -3.42
CA LEU A 152 5.89 -17.62 -2.97
C LEU A 152 5.63 -16.68 -4.14
N ASN A 153 5.01 -15.54 -3.85
CA ASN A 153 4.70 -14.50 -4.83
C ASN A 153 4.05 -15.08 -6.09
N LYS A 154 3.01 -15.91 -5.89
CA LYS A 154 2.31 -16.56 -7.00
C LYS A 154 1.51 -15.49 -7.73
N GLN A 155 1.87 -15.22 -8.97
CA GLN A 155 1.18 -14.24 -9.81
C GLN A 155 0.60 -14.95 -11.02
N THR A 156 -0.70 -14.78 -11.23
CA THR A 156 -1.44 -15.35 -12.36
C THR A 156 -2.29 -14.27 -13.01
N LYS A 157 -2.03 -14.02 -14.29
CA LYS A 157 -2.88 -13.20 -15.15
C LYS A 157 -4.03 -14.05 -15.66
N LYS A 158 -5.26 -13.56 -15.53
CA LYS A 158 -6.47 -14.20 -16.03
C LYS A 158 -6.80 -13.72 -17.44
N ASP A 159 -7.71 -14.44 -18.11
CA ASP A 159 -8.16 -14.12 -19.46
C ASP A 159 -8.91 -12.78 -19.54
N ASP A 160 -9.51 -12.33 -18.43
CA ASP A 160 -10.14 -11.02 -18.27
C ASP A 160 -9.13 -9.87 -18.10
N GLY A 161 -7.83 -10.15 -18.14
CA GLY A 161 -6.76 -9.18 -17.92
C GLY A 161 -6.46 -8.90 -16.44
N SER A 162 -7.27 -9.39 -15.50
CA SER A 162 -7.04 -9.25 -14.07
C SER A 162 -5.81 -10.03 -13.63
N ILE A 163 -5.12 -9.54 -12.60
CA ILE A 163 -3.96 -10.21 -12.03
C ILE A 163 -4.27 -10.58 -10.59
N THR A 164 -4.11 -11.86 -10.27
CA THR A 164 -4.18 -12.36 -8.89
C THR A 164 -2.78 -12.61 -8.38
N VAL A 165 -2.48 -12.04 -7.23
CA VAL A 165 -1.19 -12.12 -6.54
C VAL A 165 -1.44 -12.74 -5.20
N THR A 166 -0.77 -13.85 -4.92
CA THR A 166 -0.84 -14.54 -3.62
C THR A 166 0.56 -14.57 -3.04
N ALA A 167 0.76 -14.00 -1.85
CA ALA A 167 2.08 -13.95 -1.23
C ALA A 167 2.60 -15.37 -0.92
N ILE A 168 1.75 -16.25 -0.37
CA ILE A 168 2.10 -17.64 -0.09
C ILE A 168 0.93 -18.55 -0.50
N SER A 169 1.20 -19.48 -1.41
CA SER A 169 0.27 -20.55 -1.81
C SER A 169 0.88 -21.90 -1.44
N ILE A 170 0.26 -22.62 -0.53
CA ILE A 170 0.73 -23.92 -0.02
C ILE A 170 -0.14 -25.02 -0.60
N LYS A 171 0.48 -26.07 -1.14
CA LYS A 171 -0.20 -27.26 -1.65
C LYS A 171 0.32 -28.50 -0.92
N ILE A 172 -0.59 -29.22 -0.26
CA ILE A 172 -0.32 -30.47 0.45
C ILE A 172 -0.88 -31.62 -0.40
N ASP A 173 0.01 -32.36 -1.07
CA ASP A 173 -0.26 -33.60 -1.82
C ASP A 173 -1.61 -33.69 -2.57
N ASN A 174 -2.01 -32.61 -3.25
CA ASN A 174 -3.30 -32.43 -3.96
C ASN A 174 -4.56 -32.52 -3.09
N LEU A 175 -4.43 -32.73 -1.79
CA LEU A 175 -5.52 -32.86 -0.84
C LEU A 175 -5.98 -31.49 -0.32
N GLN A 176 -5.05 -30.57 -0.14
CA GLN A 176 -5.34 -29.28 0.46
C GLN A 176 -4.49 -28.16 -0.16
N THR A 177 -5.14 -27.02 -0.41
CA THR A 177 -4.49 -25.78 -0.80
C THR A 177 -4.81 -24.70 0.24
N LEU A 178 -3.79 -23.98 0.69
CA LEU A 178 -3.92 -22.85 1.61
C LEU A 178 -3.25 -21.63 0.98
N ASP A 179 -4.03 -20.58 0.77
CA ASP A 179 -3.58 -19.31 0.21
C ASP A 179 -3.61 -18.24 1.31
N ILE A 180 -2.50 -17.52 1.47
CA ILE A 180 -2.31 -16.49 2.49
C ILE A 180 -1.92 -15.18 1.80
N ALA A 181 -2.60 -14.11 2.19
CA ALA A 181 -2.53 -12.76 1.63
C ALA A 181 -2.64 -12.79 0.11
N SER A 182 -3.88 -12.78 -0.38
CA SER A 182 -4.18 -12.82 -1.79
C SER A 182 -4.97 -11.59 -2.21
N VAL A 183 -4.56 -10.99 -3.31
CA VAL A 183 -5.16 -9.79 -3.87
C VAL A 183 -5.41 -10.02 -5.35
N THR A 184 -6.49 -9.46 -5.86
CA THR A 184 -6.80 -9.45 -7.27
C THR A 184 -7.09 -8.03 -7.68
N CYS A 185 -6.35 -7.54 -8.68
CA CYS A 185 -6.68 -6.28 -9.33
C CYS A 185 -7.28 -6.52 -10.69
N ALA A 186 -8.21 -5.64 -11.05
CA ALA A 186 -8.60 -5.40 -12.42
C ALA A 186 -7.37 -5.09 -13.31
N PRO A 187 -7.45 -5.36 -14.61
CA PRO A 187 -6.44 -4.87 -15.54
C PRO A 187 -6.26 -3.36 -15.35
N GLY A 188 -5.02 -2.90 -15.21
CA GLY A 188 -4.73 -1.48 -15.33
C GLY A 188 -4.87 -1.07 -16.79
N ASP A 189 -5.43 0.10 -17.05
CA ASP A 189 -5.33 0.73 -18.35
C ASP A 189 -3.85 1.03 -18.59
N ASP A 190 -3.15 0.21 -19.39
CA ASP A 190 -1.75 0.42 -19.77
C ASP A 190 -1.56 1.67 -20.69
N ASP A 191 -2.60 2.49 -20.88
CA ASP A 191 -2.57 3.72 -21.66
C ASP A 191 -2.61 4.95 -20.73
N ASN A 192 -1.47 5.64 -20.67
CA ASN A 192 -1.14 6.93 -20.04
C ASN A 192 -0.35 6.85 -18.72
N GLY A 193 0.95 7.13 -18.83
CA GLY A 193 1.82 7.43 -17.71
C GLY A 193 1.29 8.58 -16.86
N GLY A 194 0.67 8.22 -15.74
CA GLY A 194 0.61 9.07 -14.56
C GLY A 194 1.95 8.96 -13.84
N GLU A 195 2.69 10.05 -13.76
CA GLU A 195 3.90 10.15 -12.95
C GLU A 195 3.60 9.71 -11.51
N THR A 196 4.18 8.58 -11.11
CA THR A 196 4.37 8.27 -9.70
C THR A 196 5.37 9.28 -9.15
N PRO A 197 5.09 10.00 -8.04
CA PRO A 197 6.17 10.61 -7.28
C PRO A 197 6.95 9.46 -6.63
N THR A 198 7.95 8.97 -7.36
CA THR A 198 9.00 8.11 -6.83
C THR A 198 9.77 8.90 -5.78
N THR A 199 9.37 8.79 -4.52
CA THR A 199 10.26 9.13 -3.41
C THR A 199 11.04 7.88 -3.04
N ALA A 200 12.03 7.54 -3.88
CA ALA A 200 13.06 6.59 -3.50
C ALA A 200 13.89 7.20 -2.36
N PRO A 201 14.26 6.43 -1.31
CA PRO A 201 15.11 6.92 -0.25
C PRO A 201 16.52 7.15 -0.81
N THR A 202 16.90 8.42 -0.98
CA THR A 202 18.22 8.80 -1.49
C THR A 202 19.28 8.43 -0.46
N LYS A 203 20.10 7.42 -0.80
CA LYS A 203 21.34 7.10 -0.10
C LYS A 203 22.37 8.19 -0.40
N THR A 204 22.79 8.90 0.64
CA THR A 204 23.87 9.89 0.62
C THR A 204 25.23 9.18 0.55
N SER A 205 25.96 9.35 -0.56
CA SER A 205 27.39 9.02 -0.62
C SER A 205 28.18 10.15 -1.28
N THR A 206 28.79 10.95 -0.41
CA THR A 206 30.10 11.61 -0.48
C THR A 206 30.78 11.76 -1.85
N SER A 207 30.89 13.01 -2.33
CA SER A 207 32.06 13.47 -3.09
C SER A 207 32.28 14.98 -2.95
N LYS A 208 33.56 15.34 -2.83
CA LYS A 208 34.16 16.63 -2.44
C LYS A 208 34.29 17.58 -3.65
N PRO A 209 34.29 18.93 -3.47
CA PRO A 209 34.07 19.89 -4.55
C PRO A 209 35.34 20.39 -5.26
N GLY A 210 35.21 20.71 -6.56
CA GLY A 210 36.19 21.45 -7.36
C GLY A 210 35.61 22.76 -7.90
N THR A 211 36.11 23.86 -7.33
CA THR A 211 36.52 25.15 -7.91
C THR A 211 35.62 25.94 -8.90
N SER A 212 35.35 27.18 -8.49
CA SER A 212 34.70 28.38 -9.07
C SER A 212 35.41 28.95 -10.34
N THR A 213 34.95 29.92 -11.16
CA THR A 213 34.12 31.17 -11.03
C THR A 213 33.99 31.79 -12.47
N PRO A 214 33.52 33.05 -12.74
CA PRO A 214 32.32 33.83 -12.40
C PRO A 214 31.56 34.38 -13.65
N THR A 215 30.35 34.95 -13.50
CA THR A 215 29.97 36.19 -14.21
C THR A 215 28.95 36.99 -13.39
N SER A 216 29.23 38.28 -13.28
CA SER A 216 28.63 39.30 -12.40
C SER A 216 27.61 40.16 -13.14
N THR A 217 26.50 40.56 -12.50
CA THR A 217 25.83 41.89 -12.65
C THR A 217 24.73 42.02 -11.57
N LYS A 218 24.82 42.84 -10.51
CA LYS A 218 24.48 44.30 -10.36
C LYS A 218 23.06 44.62 -10.91
N THR A 219 22.10 45.30 -10.25
CA THR A 219 22.05 46.32 -9.17
C THR A 219 20.58 46.57 -8.72
N SER A 220 20.38 47.20 -7.54
CA SER A 220 19.30 48.15 -7.14
C SER A 220 18.21 47.63 -6.18
N SER A 221 17.67 48.32 -5.17
CA SER A 221 18.03 49.48 -4.31
C SER A 221 16.96 49.56 -3.18
N GLY A 222 17.37 49.99 -1.97
CA GLY A 222 16.52 50.54 -0.87
C GLY A 222 15.70 49.54 -0.04
N GLY A 223 15.63 49.55 1.29
CA GLY A 223 16.05 50.47 2.36
C GLY A 223 14.97 50.44 3.47
N GLY A 224 15.34 50.17 4.74
CA GLY A 224 14.46 50.41 5.90
C GLY A 224 14.32 49.28 6.91
N ALA A 225 14.67 49.56 8.17
CA ALA A 225 14.87 48.68 9.32
C ALA A 225 13.62 47.97 9.91
N GLY A 226 13.87 46.84 10.58
CA GLY A 226 13.12 46.48 11.81
C GLY A 226 12.58 45.05 11.92
N SER A 227 13.24 44.23 12.74
CA SER A 227 12.67 43.13 13.55
C SER A 227 12.15 41.86 12.86
N GLY A 228 12.84 40.74 13.09
CA GLY A 228 12.32 39.39 12.83
C GLY A 228 13.41 38.42 12.40
N ALA A 229 14.12 37.83 13.37
CA ALA A 229 14.98 36.68 13.11
C ALA A 229 14.09 35.44 12.90
N GLY A 230 14.08 34.86 11.70
CA GLY A 230 13.47 33.55 11.51
C GLY A 230 13.15 33.11 10.08
N ASP A 231 12.61 33.99 9.22
CA ASP A 231 11.80 33.48 8.10
C ASP A 231 12.40 33.63 6.69
N LYS A 232 13.72 33.78 6.56
CA LYS A 232 14.35 33.80 5.23
C LYS A 232 15.55 32.85 5.16
N PRO A 233 15.61 31.97 4.14
CA PRO A 233 16.78 31.16 3.88
C PRO A 233 18.00 32.05 3.60
N ASP A 234 19.18 31.56 3.93
CA ASP A 234 20.43 32.27 3.64
C ASP A 234 20.67 32.42 2.13
N ALA A 235 21.67 33.20 1.74
CA ALA A 235 21.99 33.46 0.32
C ALA A 235 22.34 32.18 -0.49
N ASN A 236 22.45 31.02 0.16
CA ASN A 236 22.65 29.71 -0.46
C ASN A 236 21.38 28.82 -0.41
N GLY A 237 20.21 29.40 -0.10
CA GLY A 237 18.93 28.71 -0.07
C GLY A 237 18.76 27.75 1.12
N LYS A 238 19.62 27.80 2.15
CA LYS A 238 19.45 26.95 3.32
C LYS A 238 18.57 27.62 4.37
N ALA A 239 17.62 26.87 4.91
CA ALA A 239 16.83 27.29 6.05
C ALA A 239 17.76 27.60 7.25
N PRO A 240 17.49 28.65 8.03
CA PRO A 240 18.28 28.96 9.22
C PRO A 240 18.31 27.76 10.16
N ARG A 241 19.51 27.37 10.62
CA ARG A 241 19.64 26.28 11.60
C ARG A 241 19.00 26.72 12.91
N PRO A 242 18.13 25.89 13.54
CA PRO A 242 17.63 26.18 14.87
C PRO A 242 18.82 26.33 15.81
N THR A 243 18.91 27.46 16.50
CA THR A 243 19.87 27.62 17.59
C THR A 243 19.28 26.95 18.82
N PRO A 244 19.95 25.95 19.41
CA PRO A 244 19.45 25.29 20.61
C PRO A 244 19.30 26.31 21.74
N VAL A 245 18.09 26.43 22.26
CA VAL A 245 17.80 27.25 23.44
C VAL A 245 18.38 26.52 24.65
N LYS A 246 19.20 27.22 25.44
CA LYS A 246 19.97 26.65 26.56
C LYS A 246 19.05 26.31 27.75
N ALA A 247 18.25 25.24 27.64
CA ALA A 247 17.48 24.70 28.78
C ALA A 247 16.88 23.28 28.59
N HIS A 248 17.30 22.46 27.61
CA HIS A 248 16.86 21.06 27.54
C HIS A 248 17.96 20.11 28.00
N LEU A 249 17.62 19.32 29.03
CA LEU A 249 18.46 18.39 29.78
C LEU A 249 19.10 17.32 28.88
N ASP A 250 20.36 16.97 29.21
CA ASP A 250 21.08 15.85 28.58
C ASP A 250 20.34 14.53 28.83
N VAL A 251 19.87 13.87 27.77
CA VAL A 251 19.41 12.48 27.83
C VAL A 251 20.65 11.60 27.77
N THR A 252 21.15 11.20 28.94
CA THR A 252 22.15 10.14 29.07
C THR A 252 21.51 8.77 28.92
N GLY A 253 22.04 7.96 28.00
CA GLY A 253 21.98 6.49 28.03
C GLY A 253 20.95 5.86 27.12
#